data_AF-A0A8C7PS60-F1
#
_entry.id   AF-A0A8C7PS60-F1
#
_cell.length_a   1.000
_cell.length_b   1.000
_cell.length_c   1.000
_cell.angle_alpha   90.00
_cell.angle_beta   90.00
_cell.angle_gamma   90.00
#
_symmetry.space_group_name_H-M   'P 1'
#
loop_
_entity.id
_entity.type
_entity.pdbx_description
1 polymer ?
#
loop_
_entity_poly.entity_id
_entity_poly.type
_entity_poly.pdbx_seq_one_letter_code
_entity_poly.pdbx_strand_id
1 'polypeptide(L)'
;MNRKRALISDTFKVNKRRVGNEKQFGAVNNGEAGPLDVKATLQDLMTLFPRKLFNDALPQIVLKHQLYSIHNDRTQVDRQLSDLREQGELLMFQLGFDAEAFGLVFAADYKAKVLAGEEGRGTRGTVDKFLEKVLPSCNDLSFNKDKMLKEFLFTDSEITQLVKSGVLTVRDAGSWWLSIPNSGRFTKYLIQGRKAVLGMVKKSKYNEVLKAELEERQTNSQVKFQIKYHIHDIIGAELVECIPTTSGTLLRCVDY
;
A
#
# COMPACT_ATOMS: atom_id res chain seq x y z
N MET A 1 -34.30 -33.02 0.98
CA MET A 1 -33.21 -32.46 1.82
C MET A 1 -31.92 -32.54 1.01
N ASN A 2 -31.48 -31.43 0.40
CA ASN A 2 -30.46 -30.48 0.91
C ASN A 2 -29.05 -31.14 1.00
N ARG A 3 -27.96 -30.65 0.40
CA ARG A 3 -27.61 -29.36 -0.26
C ARG A 3 -26.39 -29.61 -1.17
N LYS A 4 -26.42 -29.15 -2.42
CA LYS A 4 -25.21 -28.95 -3.24
C LYS A 4 -24.65 -27.55 -2.93
N ARG A 5 -23.39 -27.46 -2.51
CA ARG A 5 -22.66 -26.20 -2.33
C ARG A 5 -22.17 -25.72 -3.71
N ALA A 6 -22.75 -24.63 -4.20
CA ALA A 6 -22.18 -23.82 -5.28
C ALA A 6 -21.23 -22.79 -4.65
N LEU A 7 -20.03 -22.65 -5.23
CA LEU A 7 -18.94 -21.84 -4.69
C LEU A 7 -18.30 -21.06 -5.85
N ILE A 8 -18.98 -20.02 -6.34
CA ILE A 8 -18.39 -18.97 -7.18
C ILE A 8 -19.16 -17.69 -6.86
N SER A 9 -18.52 -16.75 -6.15
CA SER A 9 -19.01 -15.38 -6.01
C SER A 9 -18.25 -14.51 -7.00
N ASP A 10 -18.83 -14.36 -8.19
CA ASP A 10 -18.52 -13.30 -9.14
C ASP A 10 -18.93 -11.95 -8.52
N THR A 11 -17.96 -11.25 -7.96
CA THR A 11 -18.07 -9.81 -7.66
C THR A 11 -16.71 -9.20 -7.97
N PHE A 12 -16.71 -7.98 -8.52
CA PHE A 12 -15.55 -7.26 -9.09
C PHE A 12 -15.25 -7.54 -10.57
N LYS A 13 -16.22 -7.22 -11.43
CA LYS A 13 -15.92 -6.68 -12.78
C LYS A 13 -16.17 -5.17 -12.76
N VAL A 14 -15.09 -4.41 -12.61
CA VAL A 14 -15.10 -2.94 -12.72
C VAL A 14 -15.14 -2.59 -14.21
N ASN A 15 -16.28 -2.06 -14.67
CA ASN A 15 -16.39 -1.47 -16.00
C ASN A 15 -16.01 0.01 -15.93
N LYS A 16 -14.84 0.32 -16.51
CA LYS A 16 -14.30 1.67 -16.72
C LYS A 16 -15.23 2.50 -17.61
N ARG A 17 -15.86 3.54 -17.06
CA ARG A 17 -16.44 4.63 -17.87
C ARG A 17 -15.46 5.81 -17.87
N ARG A 18 -14.91 6.10 -19.06
CA ARG A 18 -14.22 7.35 -19.36
C ARG A 18 -15.26 8.48 -19.33
N VAL A 19 -15.09 9.46 -18.47
CA VAL A 19 -15.77 10.76 -18.58
C VAL A 19 -14.70 11.81 -18.90
N GLY A 20 -14.92 12.48 -20.02
CA GLY A 20 -14.05 13.48 -20.60
C GLY A 20 -14.08 14.82 -19.84
N ASN A 21 -13.14 15.65 -20.26
CA ASN A 21 -12.59 16.83 -19.64
C ASN A 21 -13.51 18.08 -19.60
N GLU A 22 -13.06 19.05 -18.82
CA GLU A 22 -13.32 20.51 -18.83
C GLU A 22 -14.31 21.10 -17.80
N LYS A 23 -13.77 21.78 -16.78
CA LYS A 23 -13.59 23.24 -16.78
C LYS A 23 -12.75 23.72 -15.58
N GLN A 24 -11.63 24.37 -15.90
CA GLN A 24 -10.80 25.19 -15.01
C GLN A 24 -11.62 26.29 -14.34
N PHE A 25 -11.50 26.45 -13.01
CA PHE A 25 -11.59 27.76 -12.36
C PHE A 25 -10.71 27.78 -11.09
N GLY A 26 -9.64 28.60 -11.15
CA GLY A 26 -9.02 29.31 -10.02
C GLY A 26 -8.45 28.49 -8.87
N ALA A 27 -7.29 27.84 -9.07
CA ALA A 27 -6.47 27.36 -7.95
C ALA A 27 -5.74 28.55 -7.30
N VAL A 28 -6.14 28.89 -6.07
CA VAL A 28 -5.33 29.73 -5.18
C VAL A 28 -4.20 28.85 -4.65
N ASN A 29 -3.01 29.05 -5.22
CA ASN A 29 -1.76 28.44 -4.79
C ASN A 29 -1.36 29.00 -3.42
N ASN A 30 -1.51 28.20 -2.37
CA ASN A 30 -0.80 28.40 -1.11
C ASN A 30 0.10 27.17 -0.88
N GLY A 31 1.40 27.38 -1.07
CA GLY A 31 2.45 26.38 -0.87
C GLY A 31 3.40 26.33 -2.05
N GLU A 32 4.62 26.81 -1.84
CA GLU A 32 5.70 26.92 -2.81
C GLU A 32 5.90 25.61 -3.60
N ALA A 33 5.72 25.68 -4.92
CA ALA A 33 6.09 24.61 -5.84
C ALA A 33 7.62 24.63 -6.03
N GLY A 34 8.34 24.18 -5.01
CA GLY A 34 9.67 23.59 -5.20
C GLY A 34 9.56 22.29 -5.99
N PRO A 35 10.67 21.72 -6.50
CA PRO A 35 10.64 20.43 -7.18
C PRO A 35 9.92 19.41 -6.29
N LEU A 36 8.85 18.80 -6.80
CA LEU A 36 8.04 17.83 -6.07
C LEU A 36 8.94 16.65 -5.69
N ASP A 37 9.47 16.67 -4.46
CA ASP A 37 10.29 15.59 -3.94
C ASP A 37 9.36 14.49 -3.42
N VAL A 38 9.03 13.53 -4.30
CA VAL A 38 8.20 12.37 -3.95
C VAL A 38 8.92 11.52 -2.90
N LYS A 39 10.26 11.52 -2.85
CA LYS A 39 11.03 10.81 -1.84
C LYS A 39 10.84 11.45 -0.47
N ALA A 40 10.92 12.77 -0.36
CA ALA A 40 10.62 13.48 0.90
C ALA A 40 9.16 13.23 1.34
N THR A 41 8.21 13.32 0.42
CA THR A 41 6.79 13.04 0.71
C THR A 41 6.57 11.60 1.20
N LEU A 42 7.26 10.64 0.58
CA LEU A 42 7.22 9.24 0.98
C LEU A 42 7.80 9.05 2.39
N GLN A 43 8.91 9.70 2.70
CA GLN A 43 9.51 9.70 4.04
C GLN A 43 8.56 10.29 5.08
N ASP A 44 7.89 11.41 4.76
CA ASP A 44 6.90 12.04 5.64
C ASP A 44 5.72 11.10 5.91
N LEU A 45 5.16 10.46 4.86
CA LEU A 45 4.09 9.47 5.02
C LEU A 45 4.53 8.26 5.86
N MET A 46 5.78 7.84 5.74
CA MET A 46 6.34 6.77 6.56
C MET A 46 6.40 7.14 8.05
N THR A 47 6.59 8.41 8.41
CA THR A 47 6.53 8.85 9.82
C THR A 47 5.15 8.65 10.45
N LEU A 48 4.09 8.63 9.63
CA LEU A 48 2.72 8.39 10.09
C LEU A 48 2.46 6.91 10.43
N PHE A 49 3.32 6.01 9.96
CA PHE A 49 3.18 4.57 10.19
C PHE A 49 3.42 4.22 11.68
N PRO A 50 2.46 3.59 12.37
CA PRO A 50 2.56 3.32 13.80
C PRO A 50 3.40 2.07 14.08
N ARG A 51 4.73 2.21 14.02
CA ARG A 51 5.71 1.13 14.26
C ARG A 51 5.46 0.35 15.55
N LYS A 52 5.15 1.06 16.65
CA LYS A 52 4.89 0.48 17.98
C LYS A 52 3.71 -0.50 18.00
N LEU A 53 2.72 -0.31 17.14
CA LEU A 53 1.54 -1.17 17.06
C LEU A 53 1.88 -2.60 16.58
N PHE A 54 2.99 -2.72 15.86
CA PHE A 54 3.49 -3.97 15.30
C PHE A 54 4.72 -4.49 16.04
N ASN A 55 5.05 -3.95 17.22
CA ASN A 55 6.26 -4.27 17.96
C ASN A 55 7.53 -4.17 17.09
N ASP A 56 7.57 -3.18 16.19
CA ASP A 56 8.67 -3.00 15.23
C ASP A 56 8.93 -4.19 14.30
N ALA A 57 8.02 -5.16 14.21
CA ALA A 57 8.17 -6.37 13.39
C ALA A 57 7.86 -6.15 11.90
N LEU A 58 7.23 -5.02 11.55
CA LEU A 58 6.94 -4.65 10.17
C LEU A 58 7.75 -3.43 9.76
N PRO A 59 8.19 -3.36 8.49
CA PRO A 59 8.73 -2.13 7.96
C PRO A 59 7.62 -1.08 7.80
N GLN A 60 8.01 0.19 7.60
CA GLN A 60 7.04 1.25 7.32
C GLN A 60 6.48 1.05 5.92
N ILE A 61 5.17 0.84 5.84
CA ILE A 61 4.45 0.62 4.59
C ILE A 61 3.68 1.90 4.28
N VAL A 62 3.86 2.42 3.08
CA VAL A 62 3.04 3.50 2.50
C VAL A 62 2.38 2.97 1.25
N LEU A 63 1.13 3.31 1.01
CA LEU A 63 0.42 2.86 -0.19
C LEU A 63 0.71 3.80 -1.36
N LYS A 64 0.94 3.25 -2.55
CA LYS A 64 1.23 4.03 -3.77
C LYS A 64 0.18 5.13 -3.99
N HIS A 65 -1.10 4.79 -3.82
CA HIS A 65 -2.18 5.73 -4.03
C HIS A 65 -2.22 6.87 -3.00
N GLN A 66 -1.64 6.70 -1.80
CA GLN A 66 -1.54 7.80 -0.84
C GLN A 66 -0.68 8.95 -1.38
N LEU A 67 0.31 8.68 -2.23
CA LEU A 67 1.09 9.73 -2.88
C LEU A 67 0.27 10.54 -3.88
N TYR A 68 -0.69 9.90 -4.58
CA TYR A 68 -1.61 10.59 -5.48
C TYR A 68 -2.60 11.52 -4.75
N SER A 69 -2.76 11.37 -3.43
CA SER A 69 -3.56 12.30 -2.62
C SER A 69 -2.84 13.62 -2.32
N ILE A 70 -1.51 13.65 -2.49
CA ILE A 70 -0.65 14.81 -2.21
C ILE A 70 -0.21 15.45 -3.53
N HIS A 71 0.15 14.61 -4.50
CA HIS A 71 0.66 15.02 -5.80
C HIS A 71 -0.39 14.83 -6.89
N ASN A 72 -0.75 15.90 -7.59
CA ASN A 72 -1.72 15.84 -8.68
C ASN A 72 -1.17 15.14 -9.94
N ASP A 73 0.14 15.20 -10.16
CA ASP A 73 0.79 14.58 -11.31
C ASP A 73 1.16 13.12 -11.04
N ARG A 74 0.22 12.21 -11.34
CA ARG A 74 0.42 10.75 -11.19
C ARG A 74 1.59 10.23 -12.03
N THR A 75 1.85 10.84 -13.18
CA THR A 75 2.91 10.42 -14.10
C THR A 75 4.28 10.73 -13.51
N GLN A 76 4.45 11.92 -12.90
CA GLN A 76 5.69 12.25 -12.20
C GLN A 76 5.91 11.36 -10.96
N VAL A 77 4.87 11.11 -10.18
CA VAL A 77 4.95 10.18 -9.04
C VAL A 77 5.42 8.80 -9.51
N ASP A 78 4.80 8.25 -10.56
CA ASP A 78 5.16 6.94 -11.08
C ASP A 78 6.58 6.88 -11.64
N ARG A 79 7.02 7.95 -12.31
CA ARG A 79 8.39 8.07 -12.80
C ARG A 79 9.40 8.06 -11.66
N GLN A 80 9.23 8.93 -10.66
CA GLN A 80 10.16 8.99 -9.52
C GLN A 80 10.16 7.70 -8.71
N LEU A 81 9.01 7.05 -8.54
CA LEU A 81 8.94 5.72 -7.91
C LEU A 81 9.67 4.66 -8.75
N SER A 82 9.59 4.72 -10.08
CA SER A 82 10.36 3.83 -10.96
C SER A 82 11.86 4.06 -10.80
N ASP A 83 12.29 5.32 -10.81
CA ASP A 83 13.71 5.69 -10.64
C ASP A 83 14.27 5.16 -9.31
N LEU A 84 13.53 5.31 -8.20
CA LEU A 84 13.92 4.77 -6.89
C LEU A 84 13.95 3.24 -6.83
N ARG A 85 13.08 2.57 -7.61
CA ARG A 85 13.09 1.12 -7.74
C ARG A 85 14.28 0.66 -8.55
N GLU A 86 14.59 1.32 -9.67
CA GLU A 86 15.76 1.05 -10.51
C GLU A 86 17.08 1.23 -9.77
N GLN A 87 17.14 2.18 -8.82
CA GLN A 87 18.28 2.36 -7.92
C GLN A 87 18.35 1.29 -6.82
N GLY A 88 17.36 0.41 -6.69
CA GLY A 88 17.28 -0.62 -5.64
C GLY A 88 16.98 -0.06 -4.24
N GLU A 89 16.57 1.20 -4.13
CA GLU A 89 16.27 1.86 -2.86
C GLU A 89 14.86 1.53 -2.37
N LEU A 90 13.91 1.30 -3.28
CA LEU A 90 12.51 1.11 -2.99
C LEU A 90 11.99 -0.23 -3.48
N LEU A 91 11.22 -0.91 -2.63
CA LEU A 91 10.51 -2.14 -2.94
C LEU A 91 9.00 -1.88 -2.99
N MET A 92 8.34 -2.58 -3.91
CA MET A 92 6.89 -2.53 -4.09
C MET A 92 6.31 -3.91 -3.79
N PHE A 93 5.14 -3.95 -3.16
CA PHE A 93 4.47 -5.18 -2.72
C PHE A 93 2.99 -5.14 -3.05
N GLN A 94 2.43 -6.25 -3.53
CA GLN A 94 0.98 -6.39 -3.68
C GLN A 94 0.38 -6.86 -2.35
N LEU A 95 -0.50 -6.06 -1.76
CA LEU A 95 -1.04 -6.32 -0.42
C LEU A 95 -2.31 -7.20 -0.41
N GLY A 96 -2.80 -7.58 -1.60
CA GLY A 96 -3.80 -8.62 -1.80
C GLY A 96 -5.25 -8.27 -1.42
N PHE A 97 -5.51 -7.11 -0.83
CA PHE A 97 -6.88 -6.67 -0.50
C PHE A 97 -7.55 -5.86 -1.62
N ASP A 98 -6.75 -5.36 -2.57
CA ASP A 98 -7.16 -4.58 -3.71
C ASP A 98 -6.12 -4.80 -4.82
N ALA A 99 -6.56 -4.89 -6.07
CA ALA A 99 -5.68 -5.10 -7.22
C ALA A 99 -4.79 -3.88 -7.51
N GLU A 100 -5.22 -2.69 -7.09
CA GLU A 100 -4.49 -1.44 -7.31
C GLU A 100 -3.75 -0.95 -6.05
N ALA A 101 -3.88 -1.65 -4.92
CA ALA A 101 -3.17 -1.31 -3.69
C ALA A 101 -1.77 -1.93 -3.64
N PHE A 102 -0.79 -1.13 -4.05
CA PHE A 102 0.62 -1.43 -3.90
C PHE A 102 1.20 -0.76 -2.64
N GLY A 103 1.86 -1.54 -1.80
CA GLY A 103 2.66 -1.04 -0.68
C GLY A 103 4.09 -0.74 -1.12
N LEU A 104 4.62 0.39 -0.66
CA LEU A 104 5.97 0.88 -0.89
C LEU A 104 6.75 0.81 0.42
N VAL A 105 7.98 0.29 0.37
CA VAL A 105 8.87 0.13 1.52
C VAL A 105 10.32 0.33 1.06
N PHE A 106 11.14 1.04 1.83
CA PHE A 106 12.57 1.12 1.53
C PHE A 106 13.26 -0.24 1.67
N ALA A 107 14.14 -0.56 0.72
CA ALA A 107 14.84 -1.85 0.65
C ALA A 107 15.69 -2.10 1.90
N ALA A 108 16.34 -1.05 2.43
CA ALA A 108 17.13 -1.14 3.67
C ALA A 108 16.26 -1.53 4.88
N ASP A 109 15.13 -0.86 5.06
CA ASP A 109 14.18 -1.14 6.15
C ASP A 109 13.59 -2.54 6.01
N TYR A 110 13.23 -2.95 4.79
CA TYR A 110 12.72 -4.29 4.52
C TYR A 110 13.75 -5.36 4.92
N LYS A 111 14.99 -5.26 4.46
CA LYS A 111 16.07 -6.20 4.80
C LYS A 111 16.26 -6.31 6.32
N ALA A 112 16.36 -5.17 7.01
CA ALA A 112 16.56 -5.15 8.46
C ALA A 112 15.40 -5.84 9.21
N LYS A 113 14.15 -5.59 8.81
CA LYS A 113 12.97 -6.17 9.47
C LYS A 113 12.79 -7.65 9.16
N VAL A 114 13.06 -8.09 7.94
CA VAL A 114 12.98 -9.51 7.56
C VAL A 114 14.04 -10.31 8.31
N LEU A 115 15.29 -9.83 8.37
CA LEU A 115 16.36 -10.50 9.11
C LEU A 115 16.05 -10.61 10.62
N ALA A 116 15.52 -9.55 11.22
CA ALA A 116 15.10 -9.57 12.62
C ALA A 116 13.93 -10.56 12.86
N GLY A 117 12.98 -10.65 11.92
CA GLY A 117 11.84 -11.58 12.02
C GLY A 117 12.21 -13.06 11.85
N GLU A 118 13.34 -13.33 11.20
CA GLU A 118 13.87 -14.68 10.95
C GLU A 118 14.91 -15.12 11.98
N GLU A 119 15.20 -14.30 12.98
CA GLU A 119 16.09 -14.66 14.08
C GLU A 119 15.55 -15.88 14.86
N GLY A 120 16.40 -16.91 15.02
CA GLY A 120 16.03 -18.17 15.65
C GLY A 120 15.25 -19.16 14.77
N ARG A 121 14.99 -18.84 13.50
CA ARG A 121 14.31 -19.75 12.56
C ARG A 121 15.29 -20.52 11.67
N GLY A 122 14.98 -21.79 11.39
CA GLY A 122 15.75 -22.62 10.45
C GLY A 122 15.68 -22.15 8.99
N THR A 123 14.84 -21.16 8.68
CA THR A 123 14.68 -20.55 7.35
C THR A 123 15.61 -19.35 7.11
N ARG A 124 16.33 -18.89 8.15
CA ARG A 124 17.20 -17.69 8.10
C ARG A 124 18.23 -17.73 6.97
N GLY A 125 18.96 -18.84 6.82
CA GLY A 125 20.02 -18.93 5.79
C GLY A 125 19.49 -18.78 4.36
N THR A 126 18.31 -19.34 4.10
CA THR A 126 17.65 -19.23 2.79
C THR A 126 17.12 -17.83 2.54
N VAL A 127 16.55 -17.20 3.56
CA VAL A 127 16.08 -15.82 3.48
C VAL A 127 17.25 -14.86 3.26
N ASP A 128 18.36 -15.04 3.96
CA ASP A 128 19.55 -14.21 3.81
C ASP A 128 20.12 -14.29 2.38
N LYS A 129 20.29 -15.53 1.87
CA LYS A 129 20.66 -15.79 0.47
C LYS A 129 19.71 -15.09 -0.52
N PHE A 130 18.41 -15.06 -0.23
CA PHE A 130 17.42 -14.37 -1.06
C PHE A 130 17.58 -12.84 -1.01
N LEU A 131 17.77 -12.27 0.18
CA LEU A 131 17.95 -10.83 0.35
C LEU A 131 19.24 -10.31 -0.29
N GLU A 132 20.30 -11.13 -0.36
CA GLU A 132 21.57 -10.77 -0.99
C GLU A 132 21.55 -10.96 -2.51
N LYS A 133 21.02 -12.07 -3.02
CA LYS A 133 21.06 -12.38 -4.45
C LYS A 133 19.93 -11.76 -5.25
N VAL A 134 18.72 -11.76 -4.68
CA VAL A 134 17.50 -11.42 -5.41
C VAL A 134 17.20 -9.94 -5.29
N LEU A 135 17.22 -9.34 -4.09
CA LEU A 135 16.83 -7.94 -3.91
C LEU A 135 17.67 -6.93 -4.73
N PRO A 136 19.01 -7.02 -4.81
CA PRO A 136 19.79 -6.04 -5.59
C PRO A 136 19.54 -6.15 -7.10
N SER A 137 19.12 -7.32 -7.57
CA SER A 137 18.95 -7.63 -8.98
C SER A 137 17.49 -7.47 -9.44
N CYS A 138 16.55 -7.14 -8.53
CA CYS A 138 15.12 -7.25 -8.81
C CYS A 138 14.36 -5.93 -8.74
N ASN A 139 13.91 -5.49 -9.91
CA ASN A 139 12.84 -4.52 -10.06
C ASN A 139 11.47 -5.20 -10.27
N ASP A 140 11.43 -6.53 -10.32
CA ASP A 140 10.22 -7.29 -10.59
C ASP A 140 9.43 -7.57 -9.31
N LEU A 141 8.12 -7.39 -9.39
CA LEU A 141 7.20 -7.65 -8.27
C LEU A 141 6.94 -9.17 -8.09
N SER A 142 6.99 -9.94 -9.19
CA SER A 142 6.75 -11.39 -9.25
C SER A 142 7.96 -12.19 -9.69
N PHE A 143 8.06 -13.39 -9.13
CA PHE A 143 9.04 -14.40 -9.47
C PHE A 143 8.34 -15.62 -10.05
N ASN A 144 8.79 -16.07 -11.21
CA ASN A 144 8.37 -17.35 -11.78
C ASN A 144 9.36 -18.47 -11.40
N LYS A 145 8.91 -19.71 -11.53
CA LYS A 145 9.71 -20.91 -11.23
C LYS A 145 11.00 -20.95 -12.05
N ASP A 146 10.94 -20.59 -13.33
CA ASP A 146 12.13 -20.57 -14.17
C ASP A 146 13.19 -19.57 -13.70
N LYS A 147 12.84 -18.31 -13.38
CA LYS A 147 13.83 -17.34 -12.84
C LYS A 147 14.37 -17.82 -11.50
N MET A 148 13.52 -18.30 -10.60
CA MET A 148 13.96 -18.78 -9.28
C MET A 148 14.95 -19.96 -9.38
N LEU A 149 14.69 -20.93 -10.26
CA LEU A 149 15.54 -22.11 -10.40
C LEU A 149 16.78 -21.87 -11.27
N LYS A 150 16.63 -21.19 -12.42
CA LYS A 150 17.70 -21.07 -13.43
C LYS A 150 18.58 -19.84 -13.22
N GLU A 151 18.00 -18.72 -12.84
CA GLU A 151 18.72 -17.45 -12.71
C GLU A 151 19.25 -17.26 -11.29
N PHE A 152 18.38 -17.46 -10.30
CA PHE A 152 18.75 -17.27 -8.88
C PHE A 152 19.27 -18.54 -8.20
N LEU A 153 19.22 -19.70 -8.87
CA LEU A 153 19.74 -20.98 -8.39
C LEU A 153 19.18 -21.39 -7.02
N PHE A 154 17.88 -21.17 -6.81
CA PHE A 154 17.15 -21.69 -5.66
C PHE A 154 16.65 -23.10 -5.93
N THR A 155 16.52 -23.92 -4.90
CA THR A 155 15.87 -25.23 -4.96
C THR A 155 14.38 -25.13 -4.61
N ASP A 156 13.57 -26.10 -5.04
CA ASP A 156 12.13 -26.13 -4.68
C ASP A 156 11.91 -26.15 -3.14
N SER A 157 12.83 -26.75 -2.38
CA SER A 157 12.83 -26.74 -0.91
C SER A 157 13.07 -25.34 -0.34
N GLU A 158 14.07 -24.63 -0.86
CA GLU A 158 14.35 -23.24 -0.47
C GLU A 158 13.19 -22.31 -0.82
N ILE A 159 12.56 -22.47 -2.00
CA ILE A 159 11.37 -21.69 -2.37
C ILE A 159 10.23 -21.94 -1.37
N THR A 160 10.02 -23.20 -0.96
CA THR A 160 9.03 -23.56 0.06
C THR A 160 9.34 -22.89 1.40
N GLN A 161 10.62 -22.80 1.78
CA GLN A 161 11.06 -22.08 2.99
C GLN A 161 10.81 -20.56 2.89
N LEU A 162 11.02 -19.95 1.72
CA LEU A 162 10.73 -18.53 1.47
C LEU A 162 9.22 -18.23 1.56
N VAL A 163 8.39 -19.16 1.09
CA VAL A 163 6.92 -19.06 1.26
C VAL A 163 6.54 -19.22 2.72
N LYS A 164 7.14 -20.18 3.43
CA LYS A 164 6.87 -20.44 4.86
C LYS A 164 7.29 -19.26 5.77
N SER A 165 8.39 -18.58 5.44
CA SER A 165 8.84 -17.37 6.13
C SER A 165 7.98 -16.13 5.80
N GLY A 166 7.15 -16.19 4.75
CA GLY A 166 6.28 -15.10 4.33
C GLY A 166 6.97 -14.02 3.52
N VAL A 167 8.19 -14.29 3.04
CA VAL A 167 8.94 -13.42 2.09
C VAL A 167 8.37 -13.56 0.68
N LEU A 168 7.81 -14.73 0.35
CA LEU A 168 7.06 -14.98 -0.87
C LEU A 168 5.62 -15.38 -0.57
N THR A 169 4.69 -14.94 -1.42
CA THR A 169 3.30 -15.42 -1.42
C THR A 169 2.93 -16.01 -2.77
N VAL A 170 2.13 -17.06 -2.79
CA VAL A 170 1.71 -17.73 -4.03
C VAL A 170 0.80 -16.80 -4.82
N ARG A 171 1.10 -16.62 -6.10
CA ARG A 171 0.25 -15.95 -7.09
C ARG A 171 -0.51 -16.98 -7.91
N ASP A 172 0.23 -17.77 -8.68
CA ASP A 172 -0.25 -18.78 -9.60
C ASP A 172 0.63 -20.04 -9.49
N ALA A 173 0.27 -21.12 -10.18
CA ALA A 173 1.09 -22.33 -10.23
C ALA A 173 2.50 -22.01 -10.76
N GLY A 174 3.51 -22.11 -9.89
CA GLY A 174 4.90 -21.78 -10.22
C GLY A 174 5.20 -20.28 -10.34
N SER A 175 4.37 -19.41 -9.74
CA SER A 175 4.58 -17.97 -9.68
C SER A 175 4.29 -17.42 -8.29
N TRP A 176 5.16 -16.55 -7.80
CA TRP A 176 5.10 -15.97 -6.47
C TRP A 176 5.26 -14.46 -6.51
N TRP A 177 4.55 -13.74 -5.64
CA TRP A 177 4.80 -12.33 -5.38
C TRP A 177 5.82 -12.16 -4.26
N LEU A 178 6.62 -11.11 -4.33
CA LEU A 178 7.33 -10.60 -3.16
C LEU A 178 6.31 -10.17 -2.11
N SER A 179 6.50 -10.59 -0.86
CA SER A 179 5.62 -10.25 0.26
C SER A 179 6.37 -9.76 1.49
N ILE A 180 5.64 -9.03 2.33
CA ILE A 180 6.11 -8.60 3.64
C ILE A 180 5.65 -9.65 4.67
N PRO A 181 6.59 -10.30 5.39
CA PRO A 181 6.23 -11.24 6.44
C PRO A 181 5.29 -10.61 7.47
N ASN A 182 4.30 -11.36 7.95
CA ASN A 182 3.32 -10.92 8.95
C ASN A 182 2.45 -9.69 8.57
N SER A 183 2.42 -9.29 7.30
CA SER A 183 1.65 -8.13 6.82
C SER A 183 0.12 -8.28 6.95
N GLY A 184 -0.40 -9.49 7.20
CA GLY A 184 -1.84 -9.72 7.38
C GLY A 184 -2.47 -8.88 8.50
N ARG A 185 -1.75 -8.64 9.61
CA ARG A 185 -2.23 -7.75 10.68
C ARG A 185 -2.34 -6.30 10.22
N PHE A 186 -1.37 -5.84 9.43
CA PHE A 186 -1.40 -4.51 8.83
C PHE A 186 -2.60 -4.37 7.90
N THR A 187 -2.79 -5.30 6.95
CA THR A 187 -3.93 -5.28 6.02
C THR A 187 -5.26 -5.26 6.77
N LYS A 188 -5.40 -6.07 7.83
CA LYS A 188 -6.60 -6.08 8.67
C LYS A 188 -6.89 -4.71 9.30
N TYR A 189 -5.89 -4.09 9.93
CA TYR A 189 -6.07 -2.79 10.58
C TYR A 189 -6.31 -1.66 9.57
N LEU A 190 -5.65 -1.72 8.41
CA LEU A 190 -5.89 -0.78 7.32
C LEU A 190 -7.35 -0.81 6.86
N ILE A 191 -7.87 -2.00 6.54
CA ILE A 191 -9.26 -2.16 6.06
C ILE A 191 -10.27 -1.74 7.14
N GLN A 192 -10.03 -2.10 8.41
CA GLN A 192 -10.90 -1.71 9.52
C GLN A 192 -10.91 -0.18 9.71
N GLY A 193 -9.75 0.46 9.70
CA GLY A 193 -9.64 1.90 9.83
C GLY A 193 -10.24 2.64 8.63
N ARG A 194 -9.99 2.19 7.40
CA ARG A 194 -10.60 2.74 6.18
C ARG A 194 -12.13 2.74 6.27
N LYS A 195 -12.73 1.60 6.66
CA LYS A 195 -14.19 1.49 6.85
C LYS A 195 -14.71 2.44 7.93
N ALA A 196 -13.99 2.57 9.04
CA ALA A 196 -14.38 3.46 10.12
C ALA A 196 -14.34 4.93 9.70
N VAL A 197 -13.26 5.38 9.04
CA VAL A 197 -13.09 6.77 8.58
C VAL A 197 -14.11 7.10 7.48
N LEU A 198 -14.32 6.23 6.49
CA LEU A 198 -15.40 6.40 5.51
C LEU A 198 -16.77 6.46 6.19
N GLY A 199 -17.00 5.63 7.21
CA GLY A 199 -18.22 5.67 8.02
C GLY A 199 -18.41 7.01 8.74
N MET A 200 -17.34 7.68 9.16
CA MET A 200 -17.41 9.03 9.75
C MET A 200 -17.83 10.08 8.72
N VAL A 201 -17.33 9.99 7.48
CA VAL A 201 -17.74 10.87 6.37
C VAL A 201 -19.21 10.64 6.02
N LYS A 202 -19.63 9.39 5.81
CA LYS A 202 -21.02 9.03 5.47
C LYS A 202 -22.05 9.38 6.54
N LYS A 203 -21.65 9.48 7.81
CA LYS A 203 -22.54 9.90 8.90
C LYS A 203 -22.60 11.42 9.07
N SER A 204 -21.72 12.16 8.39
CA SER A 204 -21.72 13.62 8.44
C SER A 204 -22.84 14.18 7.57
N LYS A 205 -23.21 15.43 7.80
CA LYS A 205 -24.29 16.08 7.07
C LYS A 205 -23.96 16.09 5.57
N TYR A 206 -24.90 15.65 4.74
CA TYR A 206 -24.73 15.52 3.28
C TYR A 206 -23.61 14.57 2.83
N ASN A 207 -23.16 13.64 3.68
CA ASN A 207 -22.03 12.75 3.41
C ASN A 207 -20.72 13.50 3.11
N GLU A 208 -20.57 14.68 3.73
CA GLU A 208 -19.47 15.62 3.52
C GLU A 208 -18.84 16.03 4.85
N VAL A 209 -17.52 16.21 4.87
CA VAL A 209 -16.78 16.71 6.04
C VAL A 209 -15.55 17.51 5.60
N LEU A 210 -15.19 18.56 6.33
CA LEU A 210 -13.93 19.27 6.07
C LEU A 210 -12.74 18.37 6.43
N LYS A 211 -11.69 18.38 5.61
CA LYS A 211 -10.47 17.59 5.87
C LYS A 211 -9.87 17.92 7.24
N ALA A 212 -9.77 19.21 7.59
CA ALA A 212 -9.26 19.66 8.89
C ALA A 212 -10.11 19.15 10.06
N GLU A 213 -11.45 19.21 9.93
CA GLU A 213 -12.36 18.67 10.95
C GLU A 213 -12.17 17.16 11.11
N LEU A 214 -12.03 16.42 10.01
CA LEU A 214 -11.82 14.98 10.06
C LEU A 214 -10.49 14.63 10.74
N GLU A 215 -9.42 15.40 10.52
CA GLU A 215 -8.11 15.24 11.18
C GLU A 215 -8.16 15.42 12.70
N GLU A 216 -9.06 16.29 13.19
CA GLU A 216 -9.23 16.59 14.62
C GLU A 216 -10.15 15.61 15.35
N ARG A 217 -10.95 14.80 14.62
CA ARG A 217 -11.88 13.85 15.23
C ARG A 217 -11.13 12.81 16.06
N GLN A 218 -11.68 12.45 17.21
CA GLN A 218 -11.11 11.38 18.01
C GLN A 218 -11.30 10.02 17.33
N THR A 219 -10.22 9.26 17.22
CA THR A 219 -10.24 7.90 16.70
C THR A 219 -10.96 6.96 17.67
N ASN A 220 -11.88 6.14 17.15
CA ASN A 220 -12.43 5.04 17.92
C ASN A 220 -11.41 3.90 18.09
N SER A 221 -11.70 2.92 18.94
CA SER A 221 -10.81 1.77 19.18
C SER A 221 -10.52 0.91 17.94
N GLN A 222 -11.31 1.07 16.86
CA GLN A 222 -11.17 0.35 15.59
C GLN A 222 -10.13 0.98 14.66
N VAL A 223 -9.92 2.30 14.75
CA VAL A 223 -8.90 3.01 13.99
C VAL A 223 -7.57 2.91 14.74
N LYS A 224 -6.70 2.01 14.28
CA LYS A 224 -5.39 1.75 14.88
C LYS A 224 -4.28 2.66 14.34
N PHE A 225 -4.48 3.24 13.16
CA PHE A 225 -3.51 4.16 12.55
C PHE A 225 -3.92 5.60 12.77
N GLN A 226 -2.98 6.52 12.59
CA GLN A 226 -3.28 7.95 12.64
C GLN A 226 -4.32 8.31 11.56
N ILE A 227 -5.25 9.22 11.87
CA ILE A 227 -6.31 9.61 10.92
C ILE A 227 -5.72 10.14 9.62
N LYS A 228 -4.65 10.93 9.69
CA LYS A 228 -3.95 11.45 8.51
C LYS A 228 -3.56 10.36 7.53
N TYR A 229 -3.07 9.22 8.02
CA TYR A 229 -2.74 8.06 7.19
C TYR A 229 -3.98 7.54 6.44
N HIS A 230 -5.12 7.43 7.13
CA HIS A 230 -6.37 7.00 6.51
C HIS A 230 -6.98 8.05 5.57
N ILE A 231 -6.79 9.35 5.82
CA ILE A 231 -7.26 10.41 4.92
C ILE A 231 -6.53 10.32 3.58
N HIS A 232 -5.20 10.21 3.60
CA HIS A 232 -4.42 9.99 2.38
C HIS A 232 -4.82 8.69 1.66
N ASP A 233 -5.17 7.65 2.42
CA ASP A 233 -5.62 6.37 1.88
C ASP A 233 -6.96 6.50 1.14
N ILE A 234 -7.99 7.12 1.73
CA ILE A 234 -9.32 7.24 1.11
C ILE A 234 -9.32 8.22 -0.06
N ILE A 235 -8.55 9.31 0.00
CA ILE A 235 -8.42 10.28 -1.09
C ILE A 235 -7.68 9.62 -2.26
N GLY A 236 -6.54 8.99 -1.96
CA GLY A 236 -5.70 8.36 -2.97
C GLY A 236 -6.38 7.22 -3.70
N ALA A 237 -7.20 6.44 -2.97
CA ALA A 237 -8.00 5.36 -3.52
C ALA A 237 -9.31 5.85 -4.19
N GLU A 238 -9.49 7.16 -4.35
CA GLU A 238 -10.67 7.77 -4.98
C GLU A 238 -12.02 7.37 -4.33
N LEU A 239 -12.00 7.03 -3.03
CA LEU A 239 -13.20 6.66 -2.27
C LEU A 239 -13.98 7.90 -1.80
N VAL A 240 -13.34 9.06 -1.87
CA VAL A 240 -13.92 10.37 -1.59
C VAL A 240 -13.52 11.38 -2.67
N GLU A 241 -14.44 12.27 -3.00
CA GLU A 241 -14.19 13.43 -3.84
C GLU A 241 -13.66 14.60 -2.99
N CYS A 242 -12.63 15.29 -3.47
CA CYS A 242 -12.06 16.47 -2.82
C CYS A 242 -12.58 17.74 -3.49
N ILE A 243 -13.37 18.53 -2.76
CA ILE A 243 -13.97 19.77 -3.26
C ILE A 243 -13.30 20.95 -2.56
N PRO A 244 -12.57 21.82 -3.28
CA PRO A 244 -11.98 23.01 -2.67
C PRO A 244 -13.09 24.02 -2.33
N THR A 245 -13.07 24.52 -1.10
CA THR A 245 -14.00 25.57 -0.62
C THR A 245 -13.22 26.72 0.02
N THR A 246 -13.88 27.84 0.28
CA THR A 246 -13.29 28.99 0.97
C THR A 246 -12.81 28.67 2.39
N SER A 247 -13.38 27.64 3.03
CA SER A 247 -13.02 27.17 4.37
C SER A 247 -12.03 26.00 4.37
N GLY A 248 -11.51 25.62 3.19
CA GLY A 248 -10.59 24.49 3.00
C GLY A 248 -11.18 23.36 2.15
N THR A 249 -10.49 22.23 2.09
CA THR A 249 -10.91 21.08 1.28
C THR A 249 -12.00 20.27 1.98
N LEU A 250 -13.12 20.09 1.30
CA LEU A 250 -14.22 19.24 1.70
C LEU A 250 -14.06 17.84 1.11
N LEU A 251 -14.32 16.80 1.90
CA LEU A 251 -14.31 15.41 1.49
C LEU A 251 -15.75 14.90 1.41
N ARG A 252 -16.19 14.49 0.22
CA ARG A 252 -17.52 13.90 -0.03
C ARG A 252 -17.37 12.42 -0.35
N CYS A 253 -18.18 11.55 0.24
CA CYS A 253 -18.17 10.14 -0.17
C CYS A 253 -18.68 9.97 -1.60
N VAL A 254 -17.97 9.16 -2.39
CA VAL A 254 -18.45 8.72 -3.70
C VAL A 254 -19.40 7.54 -3.46
N ASP A 255 -20.69 7.74 -3.69
CA ASP A 255 -21.67 6.66 -3.65
C ASP A 255 -21.54 5.82 -4.92
N TYR A 256 -21.20 4.54 -4.75
CA TYR A 256 -21.22 3.51 -5.80
C TYR A 256 -22.36 2.54 -5.54
#